data_AF-A0A1L8DIJ9-F1
#
_entry.id   AF-A0A1L8DIJ9-F1
#
_cell.length_a   1.000
_cell.length_b   1.000
_cell.length_c   1.000
_cell.angle_alpha   90.00
_cell.angle_beta   90.00
_cell.angle_gamma   90.00
#
_symmetry.space_group_name_H-M   'P 1'
#
loop_
_entity.id
_entity.type
_entity.pdbx_description
1 polymer ?
#
loop_
_entity_poly.entity_id
_entity_poly.type
_entity_poly.pdbx_seq_one_letter_code
_entity_poly.pdbx_strand_id
1 'polypeptide(L)'
;MKFYEDNASSKGKNHDKYEGMSDDDRDIDIESDAEKRAHHNALERKRRDHIKDSFTSLRDSVPSLAGEKASRAQILKKAAEYIQFMRRKNHSHHQDIEDLKKQNNVLEAQIRQLERARANGSTFNGTESNDMAHNVNNSKADSSRGSESSSDAEDSNHSARRTKKLKTGGTFA
;
A
#
# COMPACT_ATOMS: atom_id res chain seq x y z
N MET A 1 -34.08 52.09 39.51
CA MET A 1 -34.38 51.36 40.77
C MET A 1 -34.28 49.88 40.44
N LYS A 2 -33.57 49.11 41.29
CA LYS A 2 -33.20 47.68 41.17
C LYS A 2 -34.43 46.81 40.81
N PHE A 3 -34.32 45.66 40.15
CA PHE A 3 -33.84 44.38 40.72
C PHE A 3 -33.26 43.46 39.63
N TYR A 4 -32.11 42.87 39.93
CA TYR A 4 -31.55 41.71 39.23
C TYR A 4 -32.31 40.47 39.69
N GLU A 5 -32.75 39.63 38.75
CA GLU A 5 -33.29 38.31 39.06
C GLU A 5 -32.17 37.35 39.47
N ASP A 6 -32.48 36.59 40.52
CA ASP A 6 -31.65 35.63 41.21
C ASP A 6 -31.27 34.45 40.29
N ASN A 7 -30.02 34.44 39.86
CA ASN A 7 -29.40 33.24 39.31
C ASN A 7 -28.97 32.35 40.50
N ALA A 8 -29.83 31.39 40.85
CA ALA A 8 -29.60 30.45 41.94
C ALA A 8 -28.30 29.66 41.72
N SER A 9 -27.23 30.12 42.37
CA SER A 9 -25.96 29.43 42.49
C SER A 9 -26.16 28.19 43.37
N SER A 10 -26.26 27.03 42.74
CA SER A 10 -26.12 25.74 43.41
C SER A 10 -24.69 25.60 43.94
N LYS A 11 -24.43 26.13 45.14
CA LYS A 11 -23.23 25.83 45.91
C LYS A 11 -23.43 24.46 46.55
N GLY A 12 -23.03 23.42 45.83
CA GLY A 12 -22.80 22.10 46.40
C GLY A 12 -21.78 22.22 47.53
N LYS A 13 -22.25 21.95 48.75
CA LYS A 13 -21.45 21.87 49.96
C LYS A 13 -20.43 20.73 49.80
N ASN A 14 -19.15 21.07 49.79
CA ASN A 14 -18.06 20.12 49.96
C ASN A 14 -17.17 20.62 51.11
N HIS A 15 -17.75 20.82 52.30
CA HIS A 15 -16.98 21.28 53.46
C HIS A 15 -16.74 20.19 54.53
N ASP A 16 -17.38 19.03 54.45
CA ASP A 16 -17.47 18.14 55.62
C ASP A 16 -16.73 16.81 55.44
N LYS A 17 -15.60 16.76 54.71
CA LYS A 17 -14.86 15.50 54.49
C LYS A 17 -13.43 15.43 55.01
N TYR A 18 -12.97 16.45 55.76
CA TYR A 18 -11.57 16.50 56.22
C TYR A 18 -11.41 16.99 57.67
N GLU A 19 -12.44 16.88 58.51
CA GLU A 19 -12.28 17.04 59.96
C GLU A 19 -11.97 15.66 60.58
N GLY A 20 -10.68 15.34 60.72
CA GLY A 20 -10.28 14.14 61.49
C GLY A 20 -9.04 13.38 61.02
N MET A 21 -8.12 14.00 60.28
CA MET A 21 -6.83 13.37 59.96
C MET A 21 -5.71 14.02 60.77
N SER A 22 -4.95 13.18 61.48
CA SER A 22 -3.80 13.56 62.32
C SER A 22 -2.74 14.29 61.48
N ASP A 23 -2.06 15.27 62.10
CA ASP A 23 -1.03 16.07 61.44
C ASP A 23 0.18 15.25 60.93
N ASP A 24 0.38 14.03 61.45
CA ASP A 24 1.48 13.12 61.07
C ASP A 24 1.22 12.32 59.76
N ASP A 25 0.00 12.27 59.24
CA ASP A 25 -0.32 11.57 57.98
C ASP A 25 -0.36 12.50 56.75
N ARG A 26 -0.05 13.79 56.91
CA ARG A 26 -0.04 14.76 55.80
C ARG A 26 1.13 14.59 54.83
N ASP A 27 2.13 13.80 55.20
CA ASP A 27 3.39 13.66 54.45
C ASP A 27 3.45 12.45 53.50
N ILE A 28 2.38 11.65 53.37
CA ILE A 28 2.48 10.34 52.69
C ILE A 28 1.77 10.19 51.33
N ASP A 29 0.88 11.09 50.89
CA ASP A 29 0.20 10.87 49.58
C ASP A 29 -0.24 12.13 48.81
N ILE A 30 0.49 13.23 49.02
CA ILE A 30 0.19 14.51 48.41
C ILE A 30 1.42 14.97 47.64
N GLU A 31 1.65 14.32 46.50
CA GLU A 31 2.10 15.12 45.37
C GLU A 31 1.00 16.18 45.19
N SER A 32 1.32 17.42 45.59
CA SER A 32 0.36 18.50 45.74
C SER A 32 -0.45 18.66 44.46
N ASP A 33 -1.70 19.12 44.55
CA ASP A 33 -2.49 19.39 43.34
C ASP A 33 -1.75 20.32 42.36
N ALA A 34 -0.81 21.13 42.86
CA ALA A 34 0.13 21.91 42.07
C ALA A 34 1.16 21.04 41.32
N GLU A 35 1.77 20.06 41.97
CA GLU A 35 2.73 19.12 41.37
C GLU A 35 2.05 18.20 40.33
N LYS A 36 0.87 17.64 40.63
CA LYS A 36 0.09 16.86 39.66
C LYS A 36 -0.24 17.69 38.41
N ARG A 37 -0.63 18.95 38.59
CA ARG A 37 -0.87 19.90 37.48
C ARG A 37 0.41 20.23 36.72
N ALA A 38 1.53 20.41 37.41
CA ALA A 38 2.82 20.68 36.79
C ALA A 38 3.31 19.50 35.95
N HIS A 39 3.21 18.28 36.49
CA HIS A 39 3.55 17.04 35.79
C HIS A 39 2.69 16.83 34.55
N HIS A 40 1.36 16.97 34.66
CA HIS A 40 0.45 16.91 33.51
C HIS A 40 0.82 17.93 32.41
N ASN A 41 1.10 19.18 32.80
CA ASN A 41 1.53 20.22 31.85
C ASN A 41 2.88 19.89 31.18
N ALA A 42 3.79 19.23 31.90
CA ALA A 42 5.07 18.79 31.36
C ALA A 42 4.88 17.68 30.31
N LEU A 43 4.05 16.69 30.61
CA LEU A 43 3.72 15.61 29.67
C LEU A 43 3.03 16.14 28.40
N GLU A 44 2.08 17.07 28.54
CA GLU A 44 1.40 17.62 27.37
C GLU A 44 2.34 18.50 26.52
N ARG A 45 3.30 19.22 27.13
CA ARG A 45 4.36 19.91 26.38
C ARG A 45 5.16 18.91 25.54
N LYS A 46 5.65 17.84 26.16
CA LYS A 46 6.39 16.77 25.46
C LYS A 46 5.57 16.18 24.30
N ARG A 47 4.28 15.93 24.52
CA ARG A 47 3.37 15.45 23.46
C ARG A 47 3.26 16.45 22.30
N ARG A 48 3.12 17.74 22.59
CA ARG A 48 3.05 18.79 21.56
C ARG A 48 4.34 18.92 20.77
N ASP A 49 5.49 18.75 21.42
CA ASP A 49 6.79 18.77 20.74
C ASP A 49 6.92 17.60 19.77
N HIS A 50 6.56 16.38 20.19
CA HIS A 50 6.55 15.21 19.30
C HIS A 50 5.63 15.40 18.08
N ILE A 51 4.46 16.02 18.28
CA ILE A 51 3.55 16.35 17.16
C ILE A 51 4.17 17.40 16.24
N LYS A 52 4.82 18.42 16.79
CA LYS A 52 5.51 19.45 16.01
C LYS A 52 6.61 18.84 15.15
N ASP A 53 7.37 17.91 15.69
CA ASP A 53 8.40 17.18 14.95
C ASP A 53 7.79 16.33 13.84
N SER A 54 6.71 15.60 14.13
CA SER A 54 5.96 14.83 13.13
C SER A 54 5.44 15.70 11.98
N PHE A 55 4.95 16.91 12.27
CA PHE A 55 4.53 17.88 11.24
C PHE A 55 5.72 18.38 10.40
N THR A 56 6.89 18.54 11.01
CA THR A 56 8.11 18.95 10.31
C THR A 56 8.55 17.85 9.34
N SER A 57 8.64 16.60 9.81
CA SER A 57 8.96 15.44 8.95
C SER A 57 7.94 15.25 7.82
N LEU A 58 6.65 15.46 8.10
CA LEU A 58 5.60 15.39 7.08
C LEU A 58 5.78 16.48 6.02
N ARG A 59 6.07 17.72 6.42
CA ARG A 59 6.33 18.83 5.50
C ARG A 59 7.51 18.50 4.58
N ASP A 60 8.60 18.02 5.15
CA ASP A 60 9.84 17.74 4.41
C ASP A 60 9.67 16.57 3.42
N SER A 61 8.71 15.67 3.67
CA SER A 61 8.36 14.57 2.77
C SER A 61 7.46 14.97 1.59
N VAL A 62 6.93 16.20 1.60
CA VAL A 62 6.05 16.72 0.54
C VAL A 62 6.84 17.72 -0.32
N PRO A 63 7.19 17.39 -1.58
CA PRO A 63 8.10 18.20 -2.40
C PRO A 63 7.68 19.66 -2.57
N SER A 64 6.38 19.93 -2.66
CA SER A 64 5.85 21.29 -2.82
C SER A 64 5.89 22.14 -1.54
N LEU A 65 6.34 21.58 -0.42
CA LEU A 65 6.44 22.27 0.87
C LEU A 65 7.87 22.29 1.42
N ALA A 66 8.80 21.60 0.75
CA ALA A 66 10.19 21.53 1.17
C ALA A 66 10.83 22.92 1.12
N GLY A 67 11.47 23.33 2.23
CA GLY A 67 12.12 24.64 2.33
C GLY A 67 11.18 25.84 2.56
N GLU A 68 9.86 25.63 2.60
CA GLU A 68 8.88 26.70 2.79
C GLU A 68 8.26 26.71 4.20
N LYS A 69 7.80 27.89 4.64
CA LYS A 69 6.98 28.02 5.84
C LYS A 69 5.53 27.66 5.48
N ALA A 70 5.01 26.59 6.07
CA ALA A 70 3.65 26.12 5.85
C ALA A 70 2.89 25.95 7.18
N SER A 71 1.63 26.38 7.22
CA SER A 71 0.75 26.13 8.36
C SER A 71 0.38 24.64 8.48
N ARG A 72 -0.05 24.18 9.66
CA ARG A 72 -0.51 22.78 9.87
C ARG A 72 -1.61 22.39 8.89
N ALA A 73 -2.58 23.28 8.63
CA ALA A 73 -3.65 23.01 7.69
C ALA A 73 -3.13 22.85 6.25
N GLN A 74 -2.18 23.69 5.82
CA GLN A 74 -1.54 23.57 4.51
C GLN A 74 -0.74 22.27 4.38
N ILE A 75 0.02 21.88 5.43
CA ILE A 75 0.77 20.61 5.45
C ILE A 75 -0.17 19.43 5.22
N LEU A 76 -1.28 19.36 5.96
CA LEU A 76 -2.26 18.27 5.80
C LEU A 76 -2.90 18.27 4.40
N LYS A 77 -3.30 19.45 3.90
CA LYS A 77 -3.91 19.59 2.57
C LYS A 77 -2.96 19.13 1.47
N LYS A 78 -1.72 19.63 1.48
CA LYS A 78 -0.71 19.31 0.45
C LYS A 78 -0.22 17.87 0.56
N ALA A 79 -0.12 17.30 1.76
CA ALA A 79 0.16 15.88 1.93
C ALA A 79 -0.93 15.00 1.30
N ALA A 80 -2.21 15.33 1.55
CA ALA A 80 -3.33 14.61 0.94
C ALA A 80 -3.33 14.72 -0.60
N GLU A 81 -3.11 15.92 -1.13
CA GLU A 81 -2.96 16.16 -2.57
C GLU A 81 -1.79 15.34 -3.16
N TYR A 82 -0.65 15.32 -2.47
CA TYR A 82 0.54 14.61 -2.92
C TYR A 82 0.35 13.07 -2.91
N ILE A 83 -0.33 12.52 -1.90
CA ILE A 83 -0.69 11.09 -1.87
C ILE A 83 -1.57 10.73 -3.07
N GLN A 84 -2.58 11.53 -3.37
CA GLN A 84 -3.47 11.30 -4.52
C GLN A 84 -2.71 11.42 -5.85
N PHE A 85 -1.83 12.40 -5.97
CA PHE A 85 -0.95 12.56 -7.13
C PHE A 85 -0.05 11.33 -7.32
N MET A 86 0.66 10.88 -6.27
CA MET A 86 1.55 9.73 -6.35
C MET A 86 0.81 8.44 -6.67
N ARG A 87 -0.43 8.25 -6.19
CA ARG A 87 -1.27 7.11 -6.57
C ARG A 87 -1.55 7.09 -8.08
N ARG A 88 -1.97 8.23 -8.65
CA ARG A 88 -2.22 8.35 -10.11
C ARG A 88 -0.95 8.16 -10.92
N LYS A 89 0.16 8.78 -10.49
CA LYS A 89 1.46 8.65 -11.14
C LYS A 89 1.96 7.21 -11.15
N ASN A 90 1.90 6.52 -10.00
CA ASN A 90 2.27 5.11 -9.91
C ASN A 90 1.38 4.24 -10.81
N HIS A 91 0.07 4.49 -10.86
CA HIS A 91 -0.83 3.75 -11.76
C HIS A 91 -0.45 3.93 -13.24
N SER A 92 -0.18 5.16 -13.67
CA SER A 92 0.32 5.42 -15.04
C SER A 92 1.61 4.66 -15.33
N HIS A 93 2.59 4.70 -14.41
CA HIS A 93 3.84 3.95 -14.60
C HIS A 93 3.63 2.45 -14.66
N HIS A 94 2.69 1.89 -13.88
CA HIS A 94 2.36 0.47 -14.01
C HIS A 94 1.75 0.16 -15.37
N GLN A 95 0.88 1.02 -15.91
CA GLN A 95 0.32 0.86 -17.24
C GLN A 95 1.43 0.91 -18.31
N ASP A 96 2.34 1.89 -18.23
CA ASP A 96 3.47 2.02 -19.15
C ASP A 96 4.36 0.76 -19.13
N ILE A 97 4.63 0.22 -17.94
CA ILE A 97 5.39 -1.02 -17.77
C ILE A 97 4.68 -2.20 -18.46
N GLU A 98 3.37 -2.35 -18.26
CA GLU A 98 2.61 -3.46 -18.87
C GLU A 98 2.54 -3.34 -20.39
N ASP A 99 2.41 -2.14 -20.94
CA ASP A 99 2.38 -1.93 -22.39
C ASP A 99 3.77 -2.16 -23.01
N LEU A 100 4.85 -1.73 -22.36
CA LEU A 100 6.21 -2.04 -22.79
C LEU A 100 6.50 -3.55 -22.74
N LYS A 101 6.02 -4.28 -21.73
CA LYS A 101 6.15 -5.75 -21.68
C LYS A 101 5.44 -6.41 -22.85
N LYS A 102 4.22 -5.97 -23.19
CA LYS A 102 3.49 -6.51 -24.37
C LYS A 102 4.25 -6.24 -25.66
N GLN A 103 4.77 -5.02 -25.84
CA GLN A 103 5.57 -4.66 -27.00
C GLN A 103 6.83 -5.53 -27.11
N ASN A 104 7.57 -5.71 -26.00
CA ASN A 104 8.73 -6.58 -25.96
C ASN A 104 8.38 -8.03 -26.32
N ASN A 105 7.30 -8.58 -25.77
CA ASN A 105 6.87 -9.94 -26.10
C ASN A 105 6.57 -10.12 -27.61
N VAL A 106 5.95 -9.12 -28.24
CA VAL A 106 5.68 -9.13 -29.68
C VAL A 106 6.98 -9.07 -30.47
N LEU A 107 7.89 -8.16 -30.12
CA LEU A 107 9.19 -8.02 -30.79
C LEU A 107 10.04 -9.29 -30.64
N GLU A 108 10.08 -9.88 -29.45
CA GLU A 108 10.77 -11.16 -29.21
C GLU A 108 10.17 -12.29 -30.04
N ALA A 109 8.85 -12.34 -30.20
CA ALA A 109 8.19 -13.32 -31.05
C ALA A 109 8.56 -13.12 -32.53
N GLN A 110 8.62 -11.87 -33.00
CA GLN A 110 9.06 -11.54 -34.36
C GLN A 110 10.53 -11.92 -34.59
N ILE A 111 11.41 -11.62 -33.64
CA ILE A 111 12.83 -12.01 -33.71
C ILE A 111 12.95 -13.53 -33.82
N ARG A 112 12.26 -14.30 -32.96
CA ARG A 112 12.26 -15.77 -33.02
C ARG A 112 11.76 -16.31 -34.36
N GLN A 113 10.76 -15.67 -34.97
CA GLN A 113 10.25 -16.08 -36.29
C GLN A 113 11.28 -15.82 -37.39
N LEU A 114 11.92 -14.65 -37.38
CA LEU A 114 12.96 -14.29 -38.35
C LEU A 114 14.20 -15.17 -38.22
N GLU A 115 14.63 -15.50 -36.99
CA GLU A 115 15.72 -16.42 -36.74
C GLU A 115 15.44 -17.83 -37.29
N ARG A 116 14.21 -18.34 -37.10
CA ARG A 116 13.78 -19.61 -37.69
C ARG A 116 13.76 -19.55 -39.22
N ALA A 117 13.21 -18.49 -39.81
CA ALA A 117 13.18 -18.33 -41.26
C ALA A 117 14.59 -18.26 -41.86
N ARG A 118 15.52 -17.56 -41.20
CA ARG A 118 16.93 -17.50 -41.59
C ARG A 118 17.64 -18.85 -41.48
N ALA A 119 17.41 -19.59 -40.39
CA ALA A 119 17.97 -20.93 -40.21
C ALA A 119 17.48 -21.89 -41.30
N ASN A 120 16.20 -21.82 -41.66
CA ASN A 120 15.59 -22.65 -42.71
C ASN A 120 16.02 -22.23 -44.13
N GLY A 121 16.24 -20.94 -44.38
CA GLY A 121 16.78 -20.45 -45.66
C GLY A 121 18.27 -20.76 -45.87
N SER A 122 19.02 -20.93 -44.77
CA SER A 122 20.46 -21.27 -44.83
C SER A 122 20.73 -22.75 -45.14
N THR A 123 19.73 -23.63 -45.03
CA THR A 123 19.91 -25.08 -45.24
C THR A 123 19.86 -25.49 -46.72
N PHE A 124 19.57 -24.57 -47.65
CA PHE A 124 19.42 -24.88 -49.08
C PHE A 124 20.59 -24.45 -49.98
N ASN A 125 21.64 -23.81 -49.44
CA ASN A 125 22.73 -23.25 -50.24
C ASN A 125 24.00 -24.13 -50.32
N GLY A 126 23.86 -25.45 -50.16
CA GLY A 126 24.99 -26.40 -50.03
C GLY A 126 25.00 -27.60 -50.99
N THR A 127 24.09 -27.70 -51.96
CA THR A 127 24.13 -28.77 -52.97
C THR A 127 23.75 -28.21 -54.35
N GLU A 128 24.75 -27.77 -55.10
CA GLU A 128 24.65 -27.76 -56.55
C GLU A 128 24.55 -29.21 -57.02
N SER A 129 23.36 -29.63 -57.42
CA SER A 129 23.17 -30.82 -58.24
C SER A 129 22.43 -30.41 -59.51
N ASN A 130 23.16 -30.47 -60.63
CA ASN A 130 22.59 -30.88 -61.90
C ASN A 130 21.65 -32.08 -61.64
N ASP A 131 20.40 -32.02 -62.08
CA ASP A 131 19.98 -32.82 -63.22
C ASP A 131 18.52 -32.62 -63.61
N MET A 132 18.31 -32.94 -64.87
CA MET A 132 17.15 -32.67 -65.70
C MET A 132 16.08 -33.78 -65.56
N ALA A 133 14.83 -33.37 -65.81
CA ALA A 133 13.81 -34.12 -66.56
C ALA A 133 12.78 -35.09 -65.89
N HIS A 134 11.53 -34.87 -66.35
CA HIS A 134 10.43 -35.80 -66.69
C HIS A 134 9.59 -36.54 -65.63
N ASN A 135 8.39 -36.00 -65.41
CA ASN A 135 7.06 -36.48 -65.84
C ASN A 135 6.68 -37.99 -65.85
N VAL A 136 5.47 -38.24 -65.32
CA VAL A 136 4.51 -39.39 -65.39
C VAL A 136 4.96 -40.78 -64.90
N ASN A 137 4.33 -41.28 -63.82
CA ASN A 137 3.24 -42.28 -63.88
C ASN A 137 2.81 -42.79 -62.49
N ASN A 138 1.54 -42.52 -62.19
CA ASN A 138 0.51 -43.39 -61.63
C ASN A 138 0.92 -44.71 -60.94
N SER A 139 0.58 -44.88 -59.65
CA SER A 139 -0.31 -45.96 -59.15
C SER A 139 -0.35 -46.07 -57.62
N LYS A 140 -1.58 -45.92 -57.07
CA LYS A 140 -2.32 -46.90 -56.23
C LYS A 140 -1.75 -47.35 -54.86
N ALA A 141 -2.69 -47.42 -53.90
CA ALA A 141 -2.65 -48.13 -52.61
C ALA A 141 -1.75 -47.49 -51.53
N ASP A 142 -2.02 -47.51 -50.23
CA ASP A 142 -3.08 -48.06 -49.36
C ASP A 142 -2.72 -47.62 -47.92
N SER A 143 -3.65 -47.81 -46.99
CA SER A 143 -3.43 -48.05 -45.57
C SER A 143 -3.45 -46.86 -44.61
N SER A 144 -4.65 -46.65 -44.06
CA SER A 144 -5.02 -46.82 -42.65
C SER A 144 -4.24 -46.13 -41.52
N ARG A 145 -5.03 -45.78 -40.49
CA ARG A 145 -4.70 -45.36 -39.10
C ARG A 145 -4.68 -43.85 -38.96
N GLY A 146 -5.47 -43.26 -38.07
CA GLY A 146 -6.31 -43.78 -37.00
C GLY A 146 -6.77 -42.55 -36.21
N SER A 147 -7.91 -42.68 -35.55
CA SER A 147 -8.52 -41.77 -34.57
C SER A 147 -7.49 -41.25 -33.54
N GLU A 148 -7.70 -40.27 -32.66
CA GLU A 148 -8.71 -40.11 -31.60
C GLU A 148 -8.52 -38.66 -31.06
N SER A 149 -9.48 -37.74 -31.20
CA SER A 149 -10.40 -37.28 -30.14
C SER A 149 -9.80 -37.11 -28.74
N SER A 150 -9.74 -35.87 -28.24
CA SER A 150 -10.39 -35.48 -26.96
C SER A 150 -10.23 -33.99 -26.71
N SER A 151 -11.36 -33.31 -26.55
CA SER A 151 -11.52 -32.06 -25.81
C SER A 151 -11.05 -32.20 -24.36
N ASP A 152 -10.66 -31.10 -23.73
CA ASP A 152 -11.29 -30.68 -22.47
C ASP A 152 -10.95 -29.22 -22.13
N ALA A 153 -12.00 -28.52 -21.70
CA ALA A 153 -12.00 -27.18 -21.15
C ALA A 153 -12.05 -27.29 -19.63
N GLU A 154 -11.21 -26.54 -18.92
CA GLU A 154 -11.32 -26.30 -17.48
C GLU A 154 -10.89 -24.85 -17.26
N ASP A 155 -11.83 -23.96 -16.96
CA ASP A 155 -12.44 -23.67 -15.66
C ASP A 155 -11.59 -22.74 -14.77
N SER A 156 -12.14 -21.53 -14.70
CA SER A 156 -12.00 -20.53 -13.67
C SER A 156 -11.92 -21.08 -12.25
N ASN A 157 -10.87 -20.74 -11.49
CA ASN A 157 -10.99 -20.78 -10.03
C ASN A 157 -10.38 -19.57 -9.30
N HIS A 158 -11.18 -19.15 -8.33
CA HIS A 158 -11.08 -18.05 -7.39
C HIS A 158 -9.81 -18.03 -6.54
N SER A 159 -9.44 -16.83 -6.09
CA SER A 159 -8.90 -16.71 -4.73
C SER A 159 -9.49 -15.48 -4.01
N ALA A 160 -10.65 -15.72 -3.39
CA ALA A 160 -11.24 -14.83 -2.40
C ALA A 160 -10.41 -14.90 -1.11
N ARG A 161 -9.90 -13.74 -0.68
CA ARG A 161 -9.21 -13.54 0.59
C ARG A 161 -10.19 -13.71 1.77
N ARG A 162 -9.88 -14.60 2.71
CA ARG A 162 -10.45 -14.55 4.08
C ARG A 162 -9.32 -14.61 5.12
N THR A 163 -9.33 -13.60 5.98
CA THR A 163 -8.35 -13.27 7.02
C THR A 163 -8.41 -14.24 8.22
N LYS A 164 -7.26 -14.71 8.71
CA LYS A 164 -7.14 -15.36 10.02
C LYS A 164 -6.93 -14.30 11.11
N LYS A 165 -7.79 -14.29 12.14
CA LYS A 165 -7.57 -13.54 13.38
C LYS A 165 -6.54 -14.29 14.24
N LEU A 166 -5.57 -13.56 14.80
CA LEU A 166 -4.69 -14.07 15.85
C LEU A 166 -5.32 -13.77 17.22
N LYS A 167 -5.47 -14.83 18.02
CA LYS A 167 -5.89 -14.79 19.43
C LYS A 167 -4.60 -14.88 20.26
N THR A 168 -4.18 -13.79 20.89
CA THR A 168 -3.14 -13.82 21.92
C THR A 168 -3.81 -14.01 23.28
N GLY A 169 -3.94 -15.27 23.69
CA GLY A 169 -4.17 -15.67 25.09
C GLY A 169 -2.82 -16.02 25.70
N GLY A 170 -2.52 -15.44 26.86
CA GLY A 170 -1.24 -15.60 27.53
C GLY A 170 -1.07 -16.93 28.25
N THR A 171 0.18 -17.18 28.62
CA THR A 171 0.72 -17.70 29.89
C THR A 171 2.16 -18.11 29.60
N PHE A 172 3.13 -17.68 30.42
CA PHE A 172 4.19 -18.53 30.99
C PHE A 172 5.16 -17.67 31.83
N ALA A 173 5.47 -18.23 33.01
CA ALA A 173 6.47 -17.87 34.03
C ALA A 173 6.24 -16.56 34.81
#